data_AF-A0A9K3DDL6-F1
#
_entry.id   AF-A0A9K3DDL6-F1
#
_cell.length_a   1.000
_cell.length_b   1.000
_cell.length_c   1.000
_cell.angle_alpha   90.00
_cell.angle_beta   90.00
_cell.angle_gamma   90.00
#
_symmetry.space_group_name_H-M   'P 1'
#
loop_
_entity.id
_entity.type
_entity.pdbx_description
1 polymer ?
#
loop_
_entity_poly.entity_id
_entity_poly.type
_entity_poly.pdbx_seq_one_letter_code
_entity_poly.pdbx_strand_id
1 'polypeptide(L)' 'LTNPSSSHVIFKVKTTAPDRYIVRPPCAIVAPNDTFTVLVYLQSQEGSSRGSMEKDKFKIFFTYSMI' A
#
# COMPACT_ATOMS: atom_id res chain seq x y z
N LEU A 1 -9.09 -0.96 -1.60
CA LEU A 1 -9.19 0.17 -0.64
C LEU A 1 -10.45 0.93 -1.00
N THR A 2 -11.45 0.92 -0.14
CA THR A 2 -12.74 1.59 -0.40
C THR A 2 -12.82 2.84 0.45
N ASN A 3 -13.18 3.97 -0.15
CA ASN A 3 -13.40 5.24 0.54
C ASN A 3 -14.90 5.41 0.85
N PRO A 4 -15.36 5.18 2.08
CA PRO A 4 -16.77 5.37 2.44
C PRO A 4 -17.14 6.84 2.74
N SER A 5 -16.18 7.77 2.64
CA SER A 5 -16.42 9.18 2.97
C SER A 5 -16.93 9.98 1.77
N SER A 6 -17.52 11.14 2.05
CA SER A 6 -17.96 12.11 1.03
C SER A 6 -16.83 13.02 0.52
N SER A 7 -15.59 12.80 0.94
CA SER A 7 -14.42 13.62 0.58
C SER A 7 -13.35 12.79 -0.13
N HIS A 8 -12.48 13.46 -0.89
CA HIS A 8 -11.30 12.84 -1.47
C HIS A 8 -10.34 12.41 -0.36
N VAL A 9 -9.87 11.16 -0.42
CA VAL A 9 -8.90 10.61 0.54
C VAL A 9 -7.63 10.22 -0.21
N ILE A 10 -6.49 10.61 0.32
CA ILE A 10 -5.18 10.14 -0.12
C ILE A 10 -4.81 8.93 0.72
N PHE A 11 -4.43 7.83 0.09
CA PHE A 11 -3.78 6.72 0.79
C PHE A 11 -2.28 6.67 0.50
N LYS A 12 -1.51 6.16 1.46
CA LYS A 12 -0.10 5.80 1.29
C LYS A 12 0.17 4.45 1.92
N VAL A 13 0.76 3.54 1.16
CA VAL A 13 1.17 2.22 1.64
C VAL A 13 2.65 2.24 1.98
N LYS A 14 3.00 1.71 3.15
CA LYS A 14 4.38 1.45 3.59
C LYS A 14 4.51 -0.02 3.97
N THR A 15 5.67 -0.61 3.74
CA THR A 15 5.99 -1.99 4.14
C THR A 15 7.20 -2.00 5.07
N THR A 16 7.25 -2.98 5.98
CA THR A 16 8.44 -3.25 6.80
C THR A 16 9.54 -3.98 6.03
N ALA A 17 9.27 -4.42 4.79
CA ALA A 17 10.21 -5.12 3.93
C ALA A 17 10.21 -4.56 2.49
N PRO A 18 10.64 -3.30 2.28
CA PRO A 18 10.61 -2.64 0.98
C PRO A 18 11.45 -3.36 -0.09
N ASP A 19 12.54 -4.01 0.31
CA ASP A 19 13.40 -4.77 -0.62
C ASP A 19 12.73 -6.05 -1.14
N ARG A 20 11.70 -6.55 -0.45
CA ARG A 20 10.97 -7.76 -0.83
C ARG A 20 9.66 -7.47 -1.54
N TYR A 21 9.07 -6.29 -1.36
CA TYR A 21 7.75 -5.99 -1.88
C TYR A 21 7.72 -4.67 -2.63
N ILE A 22 7.31 -4.73 -3.90
CA ILE A 22 6.97 -3.52 -4.66
C ILE A 22 5.47 -3.27 -4.53
N VAL A 23 5.08 -2.06 -4.14
CA VAL A 23 3.68 -1.63 -4.10
C VAL A 23 3.39 -0.66 -5.25
N ARG A 24 2.32 -0.90 -6.03
CA ARG A 24 1.90 -0.05 -7.16
C ARG A 24 0.39 0.24 -7.14
N PRO A 25 -0.02 1.52 -7.16
CA PRO A 25 0.77 2.70 -6.81
C PRO A 25 1.07 2.71 -5.28
N PRO A 26 2.20 3.30 -4.84
CA PRO A 26 2.52 3.41 -3.42
C PRO A 26 1.63 4.43 -2.68
N CYS A 27 1.08 5.40 -3.41
CA CYS A 27 0.08 6.35 -2.95
C CYS A 27 -0.83 6.78 -4.11
N ALA A 28 -2.09 7.06 -3.82
CA ALA A 28 -3.01 7.67 -4.77
C ALA A 28 -4.17 8.37 -4.03
N ILE A 29 -4.97 9.12 -4.79
CA ILE A 29 -6.20 9.76 -4.33
C ILE A 29 -7.37 8.84 -4.69
N VAL A 30 -8.30 8.65 -3.76
CA VAL A 30 -9.53 7.88 -3.94
C VAL A 30 -10.70 8.84 -3.83
N ALA A 31 -11.54 8.85 -4.85
CA ALA A 31 -12.73 9.67 -4.89
C ALA A 31 -13.74 9.25 -3.80
N PRO A 32 -14.69 10.13 -3.42
CA PRO A 32 -15.79 9.77 -2.53
C PRO A 32 -16.53 8.52 -3.03
N ASN A 33 -16.81 7.58 -2.12
CA ASN A 33 -17.51 6.31 -2.40
C ASN A 33 -16.84 5.37 -3.43
N ASP A 34 -15.59 5.65 -3.82
CA ASP A 34 -14.87 4.85 -4.82
C ASP A 34 -13.97 3.77 -4.19
N THR A 35 -13.59 2.79 -5.00
CA THR A 35 -12.69 1.69 -4.61
C THR A 35 -11.45 1.64 -5.49
N PHE A 36 -10.28 1.69 -4.85
CA PHE A 36 -8.99 1.61 -5.49
C PHE A 36 -8.27 0.28 -5.20
N THR A 37 -7.72 -0.37 -6.22
CA THR A 37 -6.96 -1.62 -6.11
C THR A 37 -5.46 -1.35 -6.09
N VAL A 38 -4.77 -1.84 -5.06
CA VAL A 38 -3.31 -1.73 -4.93
C VAL A 38 -2.68 -3.08 -5.26
N LEU A 39 -1.69 -3.08 -6.14
CA LEU A 39 -0.92 -4.27 -6.49
C LEU A 39 0.33 -4.36 -5.62
N VAL A 40 0.58 -5.55 -5.06
CA VAL A 40 1.77 -5.85 -4.25
C VAL A 40 2.50 -7.01 -4.91
N TYR A 41 3.72 -6.76 -5.35
CA TYR A 41 4.58 -7.75 -6.00
C TYR A 41 5.63 -8.23 -5.02
N LEU A 42 5.72 -9.55 -4.83
CA LEU A 42 6.85 -10.15 -4.14
C LEU A 42 8.04 -10.24 -5.09
N GLN A 43 9.15 -9.63 -4.72
CA GLN A 43 10.41 -9.75 -5.45
C GLN A 43 11.15 -11.01 -5.03
N SER A 44 11.57 -11.81 -6.01
CA SER A 44 12.48 -12.93 -5.75
C SER A 44 13.82 -12.39 -5.27
N GLN A 45 14.25 -12.80 -4.08
CA GLN A 45 15.56 -12.46 -3.57
C GLN A 45 16.53 -13.60 -3.90
N GLU A 46 17.40 -13.40 -4.89
CA GLU A 46 18.57 -14.27 -5.07
C GLU A 46 19.58 -13.95 -3.96
N GLY A 47 19.71 -14.84 -2.97
CA GLY A 47 20.86 -14.87 -2.07
C GLY A 47 20.68 -14.31 -0.65
N SER A 48 19.56 -13.66 -0.31
CA SER A 48 19.29 -13.31 1.10
C SER A 48 18.55 -14.47 1.77
N SER A 49 19.03 -14.88 2.95
CA SER A 49 18.35 -15.84 3.81
C SER A 49 16.88 -15.48 3.85
N ARG A 50 15.99 -16.37 3.37
CA ARG A 50 14.53 -16.19 3.40
C ARG A 50 14.10 -16.04 4.86
N GLY A 51 14.25 -14.84 5.41
CA GLY A 51 13.68 -14.49 6.69
C GLY A 51 12.19 -14.77 6.62
N SER A 52 11.61 -15.26 7.71
CA SER A 52 10.19 -15.62 7.71
C SER A 52 9.35 -14.43 7.23
N MET A 53 8.58 -14.65 6.16
CA MET A 53 7.65 -13.67 5.59
C MET A 53 6.51 -13.35 6.56
N GLU A 54 6.29 -14.19 7.57
CA GLU A 54 5.26 -14.01 8.61
C GLU A 54 5.42 -12.71 9.40
N LYS A 55 6.63 -12.13 9.41
CA LYS A 55 6.93 -10.88 10.12
C LYS A 55 6.68 -9.62 9.27
N ASP A 56 6.43 -9.77 7.97
CA ASP A 56 6.29 -8.65 7.05
C ASP A 56 4.92 -8.02 7.15
N LYS A 57 4.88 -6.69 7.27
CA LYS A 57 3.65 -5.94 7.51
C LYS A 57 3.52 -4.78 6.55
N PHE A 58 2.29 -4.55 6.09
CA PHE A 58 1.91 -3.37 5.33
C PHE A 58 1.11 -2.44 6.24
N LYS A 59 1.47 -1.15 6.24
CA LYS A 59 0.76 -0.08 6.93
C LYS A 59 0.17 0.85 5.89
N ILE A 60 -1.12 1.13 6.02
CA ILE A 60 -1.84 2.02 5.12
C ILE A 60 -2.20 3.28 5.91
N PHE A 61 -1.73 4.43 5.44
CA PHE A 61 -2.03 5.73 5.99
C PHE A 61 -3.08 6.40 5.12
N PHE A 62 -4.07 7.03 5.75
CA PHE A 62 -5.10 7.80 5.07
C PHE A 62 -5.03 9.25 5.55
N THR A 63 -5.21 10.19 4.63
CA THR A 63 -5.36 11.61 4.94
C THR A 63 -6.36 12.23 3.98
N TYR A 64 -7.09 13.25 4.44
CA TYR A 64 -8.02 13.97 3.57
C TYR A 64 -7.24 14.80 2.55
N SER A 65 -7.69 14.76 1.30
CA SER A 65 -7.19 15.67 0.27
C SER A 65 -7.89 17.01 0.39
N MET A 66 -7.16 18.10 0.17
CA MET A 66 -7.69 19.48 0.19
C MET A 66 -8.02 20.01 -1.22
N ILE A 67 -8.00 19.13 -2.23
CA ILE A 67 -8.47 19.41 -3.60
C ILE A 67 -9.97 19.17 -3.72
#